data_AF-A0A938TZU7-F1
#
_entry.id   AF-A0A938TZU7-F1
#
_cell.length_a   1.000
_cell.length_b   1.000
_cell.length_c   1.000
_cell.angle_alpha   90.00
_cell.angle_beta   90.00
_cell.angle_gamma   90.00
#
_symmetry.space_group_name_H-M   'P 1'
#
loop_
_entity.id
_entity.type
_entity.pdbx_description
1 polymer ?
#
loop_
_entity_poly.entity_id
_entity_poly.type
_entity_poly.pdbx_seq_one_letter_code
_entity_poly.pdbx_strand_id
1 'polypeptide(L)'
;MIGCLGAVLLAISSNFYRTAVNSKDYIIKRLSKISDDLMVDIKNNSKMLTMNYKKLGTLQIQCTYPKYSKKIIDEIDHVLAQHYGFTDEELDFIINYDIKYRMGAEAEGEA
;
A
#
# COMPACT_ATOMS: atom_id res chain seq x y z
N MET A 1 -15.04 44.03 -27.26
CA MET A 1 -14.94 43.39 -25.92
C MET A 1 -15.29 41.90 -25.96
N ILE A 2 -14.63 41.09 -26.81
CA ILE A 2 -14.82 39.62 -26.86
C ILE A 2 -13.48 38.87 -26.72
N GLY A 3 -12.35 39.58 -26.61
CA GLY A 3 -11.01 38.99 -26.60
C GLY A 3 -10.53 38.36 -25.29
N CYS A 4 -11.26 38.47 -24.17
CA CYS A 4 -10.77 38.00 -22.86
C CYS A 4 -11.38 36.68 -22.38
N LEU A 5 -12.52 36.22 -22.90
CA LEU A 5 -13.11 34.94 -22.45
C LEU A 5 -12.38 33.71 -23.01
N GLY A 6 -11.80 33.79 -24.21
CA GLY A 6 -11.09 32.67 -24.84
C GLY A 6 -9.78 32.27 -24.12
N ALA A 7 -9.07 33.26 -23.56
CA ALA A 7 -7.83 33.02 -22.82
C ALA A 7 -8.06 32.39 -21.45
N VAL A 8 -9.20 32.70 -20.80
CA VAL A 8 -9.55 32.13 -19.49
C VAL A 8 -9.92 30.65 -19.63
N LEU A 9 -10.65 30.26 -20.69
CA LEU A 9 -11.02 28.86 -20.91
C LEU A 9 -9.81 27.96 -21.26
N LEU A 10 -8.82 28.49 -22.00
CA LEU A 10 -7.54 27.81 -22.27
C LEU A 10 -6.60 27.79 -21.06
N ALA A 11 -6.62 28.83 -20.22
CA ALA A 11 -5.86 28.86 -18.98
C ALA A 11 -6.43 27.89 -17.93
N ILE A 12 -7.76 27.70 -17.88
CA ILE A 12 -8.40 26.73 -16.98
C ILE A 12 -8.10 25.30 -17.46
N SER A 13 -8.15 25.00 -18.77
CA SER A 13 -7.83 23.65 -19.27
C SER A 13 -6.35 23.28 -19.12
N SER A 14 -5.43 24.24 -19.32
CA SER A 14 -4.00 24.02 -19.13
C SER A 14 -3.58 23.95 -17.65
N ASN A 15 -4.12 24.80 -16.76
CA ASN A 15 -3.89 24.67 -15.32
C ASN A 15 -4.56 23.43 -14.73
N PHE A 16 -5.74 23.05 -15.20
CA PHE A 16 -6.41 21.83 -14.76
C PHE A 16 -5.61 20.58 -15.19
N TYR A 17 -5.14 20.52 -16.44
CA TYR A 17 -4.29 19.42 -16.90
C TYR A 17 -2.94 19.38 -16.16
N ARG A 18 -2.32 20.54 -15.92
CA ARG A 18 -1.07 20.62 -15.14
C ARG A 18 -1.24 20.24 -13.67
N THR A 19 -2.39 20.57 -13.06
CA THR A 19 -2.74 20.16 -11.69
C THR A 19 -3.03 18.66 -11.61
N ALA A 20 -3.72 18.10 -12.61
CA ALA A 20 -4.01 16.67 -12.71
C ALA A 20 -2.74 15.81 -12.94
N VAL A 21 -1.78 16.28 -13.75
CA VAL A 21 -0.49 15.61 -13.97
C VAL A 21 0.37 15.65 -12.69
N ASN A 22 0.45 16.79 -12.00
CA ASN A 22 1.15 16.89 -10.71
C ASN A 22 0.56 15.98 -9.61
N SER A 23 -0.76 15.73 -9.65
CA SER A 23 -1.44 14.86 -8.69
C SER A 23 -1.02 13.40 -8.82
N LYS A 24 -0.89 12.87 -10.05
CA LYS A 24 -0.39 11.51 -10.28
C LYS A 24 1.05 11.33 -9.80
N ASP A 25 1.91 12.31 -10.08
CA ASP A 25 3.31 12.28 -9.64
C ASP A 25 3.46 12.34 -8.12
N TYR A 26 2.55 13.05 -7.44
CA TYR A 26 2.51 13.12 -5.98
C TYR A 26 2.13 11.78 -5.34
N ILE A 27 1.11 11.09 -5.85
CA ILE A 27 0.68 9.78 -5.33
C ILE A 27 1.78 8.74 -5.50
N ILE A 28 2.42 8.67 -6.67
CA ILE A 28 3.51 7.73 -6.93
C ILE A 28 4.67 7.98 -5.97
N LYS A 29 5.06 9.24 -5.73
CA LYS A 29 6.11 9.58 -4.76
C LYS A 29 5.73 9.18 -3.33
N ARG A 30 4.47 9.40 -2.93
CA ARG A 30 3.98 9.03 -1.60
C ARG A 30 3.98 7.51 -1.42
N LEU A 31 3.46 6.76 -2.39
CA LEU A 31 3.46 5.29 -2.37
C LEU A 31 4.88 4.72 -2.35
N SER A 32 5.80 5.28 -3.14
CA SER A 32 7.21 4.86 -3.13
C SER A 32 7.81 5.00 -1.73
N LYS A 33 7.58 6.16 -1.08
CA LYS A 33 8.09 6.40 0.27
C LYS A 33 7.51 5.40 1.29
N ILE A 34 6.19 5.21 1.29
CA ILE A 34 5.52 4.29 2.22
C ILE A 34 5.98 2.84 1.97
N SER A 35 6.23 2.47 0.70
CA SER A 35 6.78 1.15 0.36
C SER A 35 8.21 0.96 0.87
N ASP A 36 9.05 1.99 0.83
CA ASP A 36 10.41 1.93 1.39
C ASP A 36 10.35 1.75 2.92
N ASP A 37 9.48 2.51 3.58
CA ASP A 37 9.24 2.42 5.02
C ASP A 37 8.72 1.01 5.41
N LEU A 38 7.80 0.44 4.61
CA LEU A 38 7.30 -0.93 4.78
C LEU A 38 8.42 -1.96 4.71
N MET A 39 9.30 -1.85 3.72
CA MET A 39 10.40 -2.82 3.54
C MET A 39 11.41 -2.75 4.69
N VAL A 40 11.70 -1.55 5.18
CA VAL A 40 12.53 -1.37 6.37
C VAL A 40 11.88 -1.99 7.61
N ASP A 41 10.58 -1.75 7.81
CA ASP A 41 9.85 -2.28 8.95
C ASP A 41 9.73 -3.82 8.92
N ILE A 42 9.42 -4.42 7.77
CA ILE A 42 9.37 -5.88 7.60
C ILE A 42 10.73 -6.51 7.93
N LYS A 43 11.82 -5.90 7.45
CA LYS A 43 13.17 -6.39 7.71
C LYS A 43 13.49 -6.32 9.21
N ASN A 44 13.17 -5.21 9.86
CA ASN A 44 13.39 -5.02 11.30
C ASN A 44 12.57 -6.01 12.15
N ASN A 45 11.38 -6.37 11.68
CA ASN A 45 10.50 -7.33 12.35
C ASN A 45 10.73 -8.79 11.93
N SER A 46 11.74 -9.05 11.09
CA SER A 46 12.09 -10.41 10.67
C SER A 46 12.93 -11.14 11.73
N LYS A 47 12.84 -12.47 11.76
CA LYS A 47 13.59 -13.32 12.68
C LYS A 47 14.36 -14.38 11.93
N MET A 48 15.61 -14.62 12.34
CA MET A 48 16.37 -15.76 11.86
C MET A 48 16.02 -16.99 12.68
N LEU A 49 15.49 -18.02 12.02
CA LEU A 49 15.26 -19.33 12.59
C LEU A 49 16.35 -20.29 12.12
N THR A 50 16.99 -20.97 13.06
CA THR A 50 17.98 -22.00 12.78
C THR A 50 17.40 -23.36 13.17
N MET A 51 17.34 -24.28 12.20
CA MET A 51 16.83 -25.64 12.39
C MET A 51 17.96 -26.63 12.11
N ASN A 52 18.19 -27.56 13.03
CA ASN A 52 19.21 -28.59 12.88
C ASN A 52 18.57 -29.92 12.51
N TYR A 53 18.81 -30.39 11.28
CA TYR A 53 18.34 -31.68 10.80
C TYR A 53 19.45 -32.71 10.88
N LYS A 54 19.21 -33.82 11.60
CA LYS A 54 20.21 -34.87 11.87
C LYS A 54 20.90 -35.43 10.61
N LYS A 55 20.23 -35.42 9.45
CA LYS A 55 20.76 -35.95 8.17
C LYS A 55 21.14 -34.88 7.14
N LEU A 56 20.53 -33.70 7.20
CA LEU A 56 20.68 -32.63 6.19
C LEU A 56 21.53 -31.44 6.65
N GLY A 57 21.92 -31.41 7.92
CA GLY A 57 22.69 -30.31 8.51
C GLY A 57 21.83 -29.17 9.01
N THR A 58 22.44 -27.99 9.13
CA THR A 58 21.80 -26.78 9.68
C THR A 58 21.15 -25.96 8.58
N LEU A 59 19.86 -25.66 8.74
CA LEU A 59 19.09 -24.77 7.89
C LEU A 59 18.86 -23.44 8.61
N GLN A 60 19.18 -22.33 7.96
CA GLN A 60 18.89 -20.98 8.45
C GLN A 60 17.85 -20.33 7.53
N ILE A 61 16.71 -19.93 8.10
CA ILE A 61 15.63 -19.28 7.38
C ILE A 61 15.36 -17.92 8.02
N GLN A 62 15.19 -16.90 7.19
CA GLN A 62 14.64 -15.63 7.63
C GLN A 62 13.12 -15.67 7.53
N CYS A 63 12.44 -15.58 8.68
CA CYS A 63 11.00 -15.48 8.76
C CYS A 63 10.60 -14.01 8.90
N THR A 64 9.85 -13.50 7.92
CA THR A 64 9.22 -12.18 7.96
C THR A 64 7.79 -12.32 8.46
N TYR A 65 7.32 -11.36 9.26
CA TYR A 65 5.97 -11.37 9.83
C TYR A 65 5.22 -10.07 9.44
N PRO A 66 4.56 -10.05 8.28
CA PRO A 66 3.88 -8.85 7.76
C PRO A 66 2.83 -8.25 8.70
N LYS A 67 2.28 -9.06 9.63
CA LYS A 67 1.31 -8.62 10.65
C LYS A 67 1.80 -7.44 11.52
N TYR A 68 3.11 -7.32 11.73
CA TYR A 68 3.67 -6.21 12.53
C TYR A 68 3.67 -4.89 11.75
N SER A 69 3.70 -4.97 10.42
CA SER A 69 3.70 -3.83 9.51
C SER A 69 2.28 -3.47 9.03
N LYS A 70 1.23 -4.04 9.63
CA LYS A 70 -0.17 -3.83 9.22
C LYS A 70 -0.52 -2.35 9.08
N LYS A 71 -0.10 -1.52 10.03
CA LYS A 71 -0.39 -0.08 10.01
C LYS A 71 0.15 0.63 8.74
N ILE A 72 1.30 0.18 8.25
CA ILE A 72 1.92 0.75 7.05
C ILE A 72 1.19 0.24 5.80
N ILE A 73 0.78 -1.03 5.80
CA ILE A 73 -0.04 -1.61 4.73
C ILE A 73 -1.40 -0.90 4.64
N ASP A 74 -2.06 -0.66 5.78
CA ASP A 74 -3.32 0.08 5.84
C ASP A 74 -3.16 1.50 5.27
N GLU A 75 -2.03 2.18 5.50
CA GLU A 75 -1.77 3.50 4.91
C GLU A 75 -1.64 3.44 3.39
N ILE A 76 -1.03 2.38 2.84
CA ILE A 76 -0.98 2.17 1.39
C ILE A 76 -2.40 2.03 0.84
N ASP A 77 -3.25 1.23 1.48
CA ASP A 77 -4.63 1.02 1.05
C ASP A 77 -5.45 2.33 1.07
N HIS A 78 -5.26 3.18 2.08
CA HIS A 78 -5.89 4.50 2.14
C HIS A 78 -5.44 5.42 1.00
N VAL A 79 -4.14 5.43 0.67
CA VAL A 79 -3.62 6.25 -0.44
C VAL A 79 -4.15 5.74 -1.78
N LEU A 80 -4.27 4.42 -1.94
CA LEU A 80 -4.85 3.82 -3.15
C LEU A 80 -6.35 4.10 -3.25
N ALA A 81 -7.10 4.00 -2.15
CA ALA A 81 -8.53 4.33 -2.12
C ALA A 81 -8.79 5.78 -2.53
N GLN A 82 -7.98 6.72 -2.05
CA GLN A 82 -8.05 8.12 -2.47
C GLN A 82 -7.74 8.31 -3.96
N HIS A 83 -6.83 7.52 -4.52
CA HIS A 83 -6.46 7.61 -5.93
C HIS A 83 -7.54 7.04 -6.87
N TYR A 84 -8.14 5.92 -6.49
CA TYR A 84 -9.17 5.26 -7.28
C TYR A 84 -10.59 5.77 -7.00
N GLY A 85 -10.77 6.57 -5.95
CA GLY A 85 -12.06 7.13 -5.55
C GLY A 85 -12.97 6.12 -4.87
N PHE A 86 -12.40 5.18 -4.11
CA PHE A 86 -13.17 4.21 -3.33
C PHE A 86 -13.92 4.89 -2.19
N THR A 87 -15.08 4.34 -1.83
CA THR A 87 -15.82 4.78 -0.65
C THR A 87 -15.19 4.21 0.63
N ASP A 88 -15.57 4.77 1.79
CA ASP A 88 -15.10 4.28 3.08
C ASP A 88 -15.51 2.81 3.31
N GLU A 89 -16.68 2.40 2.78
CA GLU A 89 -17.15 1.01 2.83
C GLU A 89 -16.33 0.07 1.94
N GLU A 90 -15.92 0.52 0.75
CA GLU A 90 -15.06 -0.26 -0.16
C GLU A 90 -13.64 -0.39 0.39
N LEU A 91 -13.11 0.67 1.02
CA LEU A 91 -11.84 0.64 1.74
C LEU A 91 -11.90 -0.31 2.94
N ASP A 92 -12.96 -0.24 3.74
CA ASP A 92 -13.17 -1.17 4.85
C ASP A 92 -13.28 -2.62 4.36
N PHE A 93 -13.92 -2.86 3.21
CA PHE A 93 -13.90 -4.17 2.56
C PHE A 93 -12.49 -4.62 2.19
N ILE A 94 -11.67 -3.76 1.59
CA ILE A 94 -10.28 -4.10 1.22
C ILE A 94 -9.45 -4.43 2.47
N ILE A 95 -9.53 -3.59 3.50
CA ILE A 95 -8.78 -3.78 4.76
C ILE A 95 -9.23 -5.07 5.46
N ASN A 96 -10.54 -5.33 5.53
CA ASN A 96 -11.09 -6.48 6.24
C ASN A 96 -10.98 -7.80 5.44
N TYR A 97 -10.99 -7.72 4.11
CA TYR A 97 -10.72 -8.88 3.25
C TYR A 97 -9.28 -9.36 3.42
N ASP A 98 -8.33 -8.44 3.60
CA ASP A 98 -6.91 -8.74 3.79
C ASP A 98 -6.61 -9.45 5.12
N ILE A 99 -7.38 -9.15 6.18
CA ILE A 99 -7.24 -9.79 7.50
C ILE A 99 -7.50 -11.30 7.44
N LYS A 100 -8.52 -11.74 6.68
CA LYS A 100 -8.86 -13.17 6.54
C LYS A 100 -7.76 -13.96 5.84
N TYR A 101 -7.19 -13.44 4.74
CA TYR A 101 -6.30 -14.21 3.86
C TYR A 101 -4.80 -13.93 4.03
N ARG A 102 -4.37 -12.75 4.52
CA ARG A 102 -2.94 -12.41 4.67
C ARG A 102 -2.35 -12.62 6.06
N MET A 103 -3.17 -12.64 7.11
CA MET A 103 -2.69 -12.86 8.49
C MET A 103 -2.83 -14.31 8.95
N GLY A 104 -3.22 -15.22 8.05
CA GLY A 104 -3.49 -16.61 8.41
C GLY A 104 -4.63 -16.74 9.41
N ALA A 105 -5.58 -15.79 9.39
CA ALA A 105 -6.81 -15.88 10.15
C ALA A 105 -7.84 -16.72 9.36
N GLU A 106 -7.46 -17.95 9.02
CA GLU A 106 -8.40 -18.96 8.56
C GLU A 106 -8.51 -20.09 9.59
N ALA A 107 -9.75 -20.34 9.96
CA ALA A 107 -10.28 -21.65 10.28
C ALA A 107 -9.71 -22.35 11.53
N GLU A 108 -10.06 -21.84 12.72
CA GLU A 108 -10.33 -22.78 13.82
C GLU A 108 -11.59 -23.59 13.46
N GLY A 109 -11.37 -24.79 12.92
CA GLY A 109 -12.20 -25.97 13.16
C GLY A 109 -13.56 -26.05 12.47
N GLU A 110 -13.57 -26.44 11.20
CA GLU A 110 -14.54 -27.46 10.77
C GLU A 110 -13.82 -28.82 10.85
N ALA A 111 -13.97 -29.50 11.99
CA ALA A 111 -13.67 -30.91 12.18
C ALA A 111 -14.73 -31.52 13.11
#